data_AF-A0A820KVL5-F1
#
_entry.id   AF-A0A820KVL5-F1
#
_cell.length_a   1.000
_cell.length_b   1.000
_cell.length_c   1.000
_cell.angle_alpha   90.00
_cell.angle_beta   90.00
_cell.angle_gamma   90.00
#
_symmetry.space_group_name_H-M   'P 1'
#
loop_
_entity.id
_entity.type
_entity.pdbx_description
1 polymer ?
#
loop_
_entity_poly.entity_id
_entity_poly.type
_entity_poly.pdbx_seq_one_letter_code
_entity_poly.pdbx_strand_id
1 'polypeptide(L)'
;MQHVADEVDNMILPIVAYEIHVHKCDNNALTRHERYRNFFVDSSKHSWTNVAREVIQKYPFVFTRITTFCLSTVENIKTCLNRLVKDGNDIIKTLSVNVNPVNLLQIHLSGSDRHREGQTVILLTFQDKQKLVYKNCDSSVDQALQVFLNLLDLSYPYDIKTRKFIKKNNYSWYEYIEHKSCNSMSEMKNYYKRSGSMLAVLDTLNYCDGHCENLVAHGEYPYLMDTEIFFDNFDV
;
A
#
# COMPACT_ATOMS: atom_id res chain seq x y z
N MET A 1 -3.05 13.62 -1.07
CA MET A 1 -3.68 14.18 0.15
C MET A 1 -4.86 13.35 0.62
N GLN A 2 -5.75 12.87 -0.25
CA GLN A 2 -6.94 12.08 0.13
C GLN A 2 -6.63 10.94 1.12
N HIS A 3 -5.70 10.05 0.80
CA HIS A 3 -5.33 8.93 1.68
C HIS A 3 -4.88 9.35 3.09
N VAL A 4 -4.16 10.47 3.23
CA VAL A 4 -3.71 10.94 4.54
C VAL A 4 -4.90 11.43 5.35
N ALA A 5 -5.84 12.13 4.70
CA ALA A 5 -7.07 12.56 5.34
C ALA A 5 -7.91 11.36 5.79
N ASP A 6 -8.12 10.37 4.91
CA ASP A 6 -8.91 9.17 5.21
C ASP A 6 -8.32 8.39 6.41
N GLU A 7 -7.00 8.25 6.48
CA GLU A 7 -6.32 7.60 7.62
C GLU A 7 -6.46 8.40 8.92
N VAL A 8 -6.31 9.72 8.87
CA VAL A 8 -6.53 10.57 10.06
C VAL A 8 -7.98 10.48 10.53
N ASP A 9 -8.93 10.48 9.59
CA ASP A 9 -10.35 10.32 9.88
C ASP A 9 -10.62 8.98 10.53
N ASN A 10 -10.08 7.88 10.01
CA ASN A 10 -10.20 6.55 10.61
C ASN A 10 -9.64 6.50 12.05
N MET A 11 -8.54 7.20 12.33
CA MET A 11 -7.96 7.27 13.68
C MET A 11 -8.84 8.06 14.67
N ILE A 12 -9.50 9.14 14.23
CA ILE A 12 -10.21 10.06 15.12
C ILE A 12 -11.73 9.81 15.20
N LEU A 13 -12.33 9.19 14.18
CA LEU A 13 -13.77 9.03 14.04
C LEU A 13 -14.43 8.31 15.23
N PRO A 14 -13.88 7.22 15.80
CA PRO A 14 -14.46 6.58 16.97
C PRO A 14 -14.54 7.52 18.20
N ILE A 15 -13.53 8.37 18.37
CA ILE A 15 -13.44 9.33 19.48
C ILE A 15 -14.45 10.45 19.27
N VAL A 16 -14.50 11.02 18.07
CA VAL A 16 -15.49 12.04 17.72
C VAL A 16 -16.90 11.51 17.91
N ALA A 17 -17.18 10.29 17.46
CA ALA A 17 -18.50 9.67 17.62
C ALA A 17 -18.87 9.51 19.10
N TYR A 18 -17.90 9.09 19.93
CA TYR A 18 -18.06 8.96 21.38
C TYR A 18 -18.28 10.32 22.06
N GLU A 19 -17.46 11.34 21.80
CA GLU A 19 -17.59 12.67 22.40
C GLU A 19 -18.90 13.35 21.99
N ILE A 20 -19.32 13.19 20.73
CA ILE A 20 -20.63 13.63 20.28
C ILE A 20 -21.74 12.87 21.02
N HIS A 21 -21.56 11.59 21.36
CA HIS A 21 -22.54 10.85 22.16
C HIS A 21 -22.60 11.34 23.61
N VAL A 22 -21.46 11.56 24.27
CA VAL A 22 -21.41 12.11 25.63
C VAL A 22 -22.05 13.49 25.67
N HIS A 23 -21.73 14.37 24.71
CA HIS A 23 -22.30 15.71 24.63
C HIS A 23 -23.81 15.74 24.33
N LYS A 24 -24.38 14.66 23.75
CA LYS A 24 -25.84 14.53 23.54
C LYS A 24 -26.62 14.46 24.86
N CYS A 25 -26.05 13.85 25.90
CA CYS A 25 -26.71 13.72 27.20
C CYS A 25 -27.11 15.09 27.78
N ASP A 26 -26.43 16.16 27.36
CA ASP A 26 -26.68 17.52 27.81
C ASP A 26 -27.62 18.34 26.89
N ASN A 27 -27.96 17.86 25.67
CA ASN A 27 -28.71 18.65 24.67
C ASN A 27 -29.59 17.82 23.69
N ASN A 28 -30.75 17.35 24.17
CA ASN A 28 -31.65 16.46 23.41
C ASN A 28 -32.52 17.14 22.31
N ALA A 29 -32.51 18.47 22.17
CA ALA A 29 -33.45 19.19 21.30
C ALA A 29 -33.01 19.34 19.81
N LEU A 30 -31.81 18.93 19.44
CA LEU A 30 -31.23 19.17 18.10
C LEU A 30 -31.36 17.98 17.15
N THR A 31 -31.42 18.22 15.83
CA THR A 31 -31.38 17.16 14.81
C THR A 31 -29.98 16.52 14.67
N ARG A 32 -29.88 15.38 13.97
CA ARG A 32 -28.59 14.66 13.81
C ARG A 32 -27.50 15.52 13.14
N HIS A 33 -27.84 16.28 12.10
CA HIS A 33 -26.89 17.15 11.39
C HIS A 33 -26.48 18.37 12.22
N GLU A 34 -27.43 18.99 12.91
CA GLU A 34 -27.16 20.15 13.76
C GLU A 34 -26.27 19.77 14.95
N ARG A 35 -26.42 18.57 15.50
CA ARG A 35 -25.54 18.07 16.57
C ARG A 35 -24.09 17.93 16.13
N TYR A 36 -23.85 17.36 14.96
CA TYR A 36 -22.49 17.24 14.42
C TYR A 36 -21.86 18.63 14.21
N ARG A 37 -22.61 19.55 13.59
CA ARG A 37 -22.15 20.91 13.36
C ARG A 37 -21.90 21.67 14.67
N ASN A 38 -22.81 21.59 15.64
CA ASN A 38 -22.69 22.29 16.92
C ASN A 38 -21.59 21.73 17.81
N PHE A 39 -21.25 20.43 17.69
CA PHE A 39 -20.10 19.88 18.38
C PHE A 39 -18.80 20.53 17.93
N PHE A 40 -18.64 20.78 16.63
CA PHE A 40 -17.41 21.32 16.07
C PHE A 40 -17.38 22.84 15.96
N VAL A 41 -18.47 23.49 15.57
CA VAL A 41 -18.49 24.90 15.14
C VAL A 41 -19.32 25.76 16.08
N ASP A 42 -18.66 26.75 16.67
CA ASP A 42 -19.32 27.88 17.31
C ASP A 42 -19.67 28.90 16.23
N SER A 43 -20.95 28.87 15.80
CA SER A 43 -21.45 29.75 14.74
C SER A 43 -21.39 31.23 15.10
N SER A 44 -21.35 31.58 16.38
CA SER A 44 -21.23 32.97 16.83
C SER A 44 -19.80 33.51 16.70
N LYS A 45 -18.80 32.64 16.92
CA LYS A 45 -17.38 33.00 16.92
C LYS A 45 -16.64 32.61 15.64
N HIS A 46 -17.31 31.96 14.69
CA HIS A 46 -16.70 31.39 13.48
C HIS A 46 -15.45 30.55 13.80
N SER A 47 -15.51 29.78 14.89
CA SER A 47 -14.37 29.04 15.41
C SER A 47 -14.77 27.66 15.94
N TRP A 48 -13.79 26.82 16.27
CA TRP A 48 -14.05 25.55 16.94
C TRP A 48 -14.68 25.76 18.32
N THR A 49 -15.54 24.86 18.77
CA THR A 49 -16.09 24.90 20.14
C THR A 49 -14.99 24.57 21.15
N ASN A 50 -15.19 24.95 22.42
CA ASN A 50 -14.26 24.56 23.48
C ASN A 50 -14.22 23.03 23.67
N VAL A 51 -15.39 22.38 23.59
CA VAL A 51 -15.52 20.92 23.67
C VAL A 51 -14.69 20.23 22.58
N ALA A 52 -14.77 20.70 21.33
CA ALA A 52 -13.96 20.15 20.24
C ALA A 52 -12.44 20.35 20.46
N ARG A 53 -12.02 21.48 21.05
CA ARG A 53 -10.61 21.72 21.38
C ARG A 53 -10.12 20.84 22.54
N GLU A 54 -10.98 20.57 23.52
CA GLU A 54 -10.66 19.71 24.66
C GLU A 54 -10.43 18.25 24.28
N VAL A 55 -11.00 17.78 23.16
CA VAL A 55 -10.74 16.41 22.65
C VAL A 55 -9.24 16.16 22.48
N ILE A 56 -8.48 17.16 22.04
CA ILE A 56 -7.02 17.06 21.87
C ILE A 56 -6.33 16.81 23.22
N GLN A 57 -6.78 17.52 24.26
CA GLN A 57 -6.22 17.41 25.60
C GLN A 57 -6.66 16.14 26.33
N LYS A 58 -7.86 15.65 26.05
CA LYS A 58 -8.45 14.43 26.62
C LYS A 58 -7.87 13.16 26.01
N TYR A 59 -7.50 13.19 24.73
CA TYR A 59 -6.96 12.06 23.98
C TYR A 59 -5.55 12.35 23.41
N PRO A 60 -4.57 12.75 24.23
CA PRO A 60 -3.29 13.25 23.74
C PRO A 60 -2.52 12.18 22.95
N PHE A 61 -2.61 10.90 23.36
CA PHE A 61 -1.96 9.79 22.65
C PHE A 61 -2.44 9.59 21.22
N VAL A 62 -3.72 9.86 20.95
CA VAL A 62 -4.28 9.72 19.59
C VAL A 62 -3.74 10.82 18.70
N PHE A 63 -3.66 12.05 19.22
CA PHE A 63 -3.06 13.16 18.49
C PHE A 63 -1.55 13.00 18.32
N THR A 64 -0.84 12.44 19.30
CA THR A 64 0.56 12.02 19.11
C THR A 64 0.68 11.03 17.97
N ARG A 65 -0.18 9.99 17.92
CA ARG A 65 -0.18 9.01 16.83
C ARG A 65 -0.49 9.64 15.47
N ILE A 66 -1.47 10.53 15.39
CA ILE A 66 -1.82 11.29 14.17
C ILE A 66 -0.63 12.15 13.72
N THR A 67 0.01 12.88 14.65
CA THR A 67 1.19 13.70 14.33
C THR A 67 2.34 12.83 13.82
N THR A 68 2.67 11.74 14.51
CA THR A 68 3.70 10.79 14.07
C THR A 68 3.38 10.22 12.69
N PHE A 69 2.13 9.85 12.44
CA PHE A 69 1.67 9.38 11.13
C PHE A 69 1.88 10.42 10.03
N CYS A 70 1.44 11.66 10.24
CA CYS A 70 1.57 12.71 9.24
C CYS A 70 3.04 13.00 8.94
N LEU A 71 3.88 13.11 9.98
CA LEU A 71 5.31 13.39 9.83
C LEU A 71 6.03 12.25 9.11
N SER A 72 5.81 10.99 9.51
CA SER A 72 6.45 9.83 8.87
C SER A 72 6.01 9.69 7.42
N THR A 73 4.74 9.96 7.11
CA THR A 73 4.23 9.90 5.75
C THR A 73 4.86 10.95 4.84
N VAL A 74 5.00 12.19 5.32
CA VAL A 74 5.70 13.25 4.58
C VAL A 74 7.16 12.87 4.35
N GLU A 75 7.83 12.33 5.35
CA GLU A 75 9.24 11.94 5.23
C GLU A 75 9.44 10.75 4.28
N ASN A 76 8.53 9.78 4.30
CA ASN A 76 8.53 8.65 3.36
C ASN A 76 8.36 9.11 1.91
N ILE A 77 7.45 10.06 1.66
CA ILE A 77 7.26 10.63 0.32
C ILE A 77 8.52 11.39 -0.12
N LYS A 78 9.09 12.24 0.74
CA LYS A 78 10.33 12.96 0.44
C LYS A 78 11.47 12.01 0.11
N THR A 79 11.64 10.97 0.92
CA THR A 79 12.66 9.94 0.72
C THR A 79 12.47 9.22 -0.62
N CYS A 80 11.23 8.83 -0.94
CA CYS A 80 10.89 8.21 -2.22
C CYS A 80 11.24 9.13 -3.41
N LEU A 81 10.87 10.42 -3.34
CA LEU A 81 11.15 11.38 -4.42
C LEU A 81 12.65 11.64 -4.59
N ASN A 82 13.40 11.76 -3.50
CA ASN A 82 14.85 11.91 -3.56
C ASN A 82 15.51 10.67 -4.20
N ARG A 83 15.05 9.47 -3.84
CA ARG A 83 15.52 8.22 -4.44
C ARG A 83 15.11 8.10 -5.91
N LEU A 84 13.92 8.56 -6.29
CA LEU A 84 13.45 8.58 -7.68
C LEU A 84 14.39 9.39 -8.57
N VAL A 85 14.78 10.59 -8.12
CA VAL A 85 15.74 11.44 -8.83
C VAL A 85 17.10 10.76 -8.93
N LYS A 86 17.58 10.19 -7.82
CA LYS A 86 18.89 9.53 -7.75
C LYS A 86 18.99 8.30 -8.67
N ASP A 87 17.97 7.44 -8.66
CA ASP A 87 17.97 6.14 -9.33
C ASP A 87 17.34 6.19 -10.74
N GLY A 88 17.02 7.39 -11.24
CA GLY A 88 16.23 7.56 -12.46
C GLY A 88 16.77 6.81 -13.68
N ASN A 89 18.10 6.87 -13.89
CA ASN A 89 18.75 6.16 -15.00
C ASN A 89 18.61 4.63 -14.89
N ASP A 90 18.74 4.08 -13.69
CA ASP A 90 18.59 2.64 -13.46
C ASP A 90 17.14 2.19 -13.72
N ILE A 91 16.18 3.02 -13.30
CA ILE A 91 14.75 2.76 -13.51
C ILE A 91 14.41 2.76 -15.00
N ILE A 92 14.88 3.75 -15.77
CA ILE A 92 14.67 3.79 -17.23
C ILE A 92 15.28 2.55 -17.88
N LYS A 93 16.50 2.18 -17.49
CA LYS A 93 17.23 1.06 -18.10
C LYS A 93 16.61 -0.30 -17.79
N THR A 94 16.23 -0.55 -16.54
CA THR A 94 15.82 -1.89 -16.07
C THR A 94 14.32 -2.11 -16.12
N LEU A 95 13.53 -1.09 -15.74
CA LEU A 95 12.07 -1.19 -15.66
C LEU A 95 11.38 -0.59 -16.89
N SER A 96 12.14 0.09 -17.77
CA SER A 96 11.61 0.75 -18.96
C SER A 96 10.54 1.81 -18.64
N VAL A 97 10.58 2.37 -17.42
CA VAL A 97 9.69 3.43 -16.98
C VAL A 97 10.36 4.78 -17.19
N ASN A 98 9.71 5.69 -17.92
CA ASN A 98 10.23 7.04 -18.14
C ASN A 98 10.03 7.89 -16.89
N VAL A 99 11.01 7.87 -16.01
CA VAL A 99 10.97 8.61 -14.74
C VAL A 99 11.53 10.02 -14.91
N ASN A 100 10.67 10.93 -15.37
CA ASN A 100 10.90 12.36 -15.22
C ASN A 100 10.05 12.87 -14.04
N PRO A 101 10.66 13.40 -12.95
CA PRO A 101 9.91 13.96 -11.82
C PRO A 101 8.89 15.04 -12.21
N VAL A 102 9.16 15.80 -13.28
CA VAL A 102 8.23 16.82 -13.81
C VAL A 102 6.94 16.19 -14.36
N ASN A 103 7.03 14.93 -14.81
CA ASN A 103 5.89 14.19 -15.36
C ASN A 103 5.15 13.38 -14.29
N LEU A 104 5.53 13.48 -13.01
CA LEU A 104 4.84 12.78 -11.93
C LEU A 104 3.44 13.38 -11.73
N LEU A 105 2.42 12.59 -12.03
CA LEU A 105 1.01 13.02 -11.99
C LEU A 105 0.37 12.73 -10.64
N GLN A 106 0.67 11.57 -10.05
CA GLN A 106 0.01 11.12 -8.84
C GLN A 106 0.95 10.28 -7.96
N ILE A 107 0.84 10.49 -6.65
CA ILE A 107 1.42 9.64 -5.61
C ILE A 107 0.25 8.99 -4.87
N HIS A 108 0.20 7.67 -4.92
CA HIS A 108 -0.76 6.88 -4.17
C HIS A 108 -0.01 6.09 -3.09
N LEU A 109 -0.40 6.30 -1.84
CA LEU A 109 0.05 5.49 -0.72
C LEU A 109 -0.88 4.29 -0.67
N SER A 110 -0.35 3.09 -0.67
CA SER A 110 -1.16 1.89 -0.45
C SER A 110 -1.62 1.83 1.01
N GLY A 111 -2.81 1.29 1.27
CA GLY A 111 -3.28 1.00 2.62
C GLY A 111 -2.76 -0.32 3.18
N SER A 112 -1.72 -0.91 2.58
CA SER A 112 -1.15 -2.17 3.07
C SER A 112 -0.58 -1.99 4.48
N ASP A 113 -0.54 -3.08 5.24
CA ASP A 113 -0.02 -3.05 6.60
C ASP A 113 1.36 -2.39 6.65
N ARG A 114 1.51 -1.51 7.64
CA ARG A 114 2.70 -0.68 7.76
C ARG A 114 3.77 -1.48 8.47
N HIS A 115 4.60 -2.17 7.71
CA HIS A 115 5.78 -2.82 8.25
C HIS A 115 6.79 -1.76 8.75
N ARG A 116 7.54 -2.08 9.81
CA ARG A 116 8.70 -1.34 10.35
C ARG A 116 8.59 0.19 10.28
N GLU A 117 7.99 0.79 11.31
CA GLU A 117 8.01 2.27 11.53
C GLU A 117 7.21 3.10 10.51
N GLY A 118 6.12 2.58 9.98
CA GLY A 118 5.19 3.38 9.15
C GLY A 118 5.54 3.40 7.66
N GLN A 119 6.37 2.46 7.20
CA GLN A 119 6.74 2.30 5.80
C GLN A 119 5.54 1.75 5.01
N THR A 120 5.35 2.30 3.81
CA THR A 120 4.16 2.05 3.01
C THR A 120 4.59 1.92 1.57
N VAL A 121 3.98 1.00 0.83
CA VAL A 121 4.24 0.89 -0.62
C VAL A 121 3.70 2.16 -1.28
N ILE A 122 4.55 2.82 -2.07
CA ILE A 122 4.20 4.05 -2.78
C ILE A 122 4.09 3.74 -4.27
N LEU A 123 2.91 3.97 -4.84
CA LEU A 123 2.65 3.91 -6.27
C LEU A 123 2.78 5.31 -6.86
N LEU A 124 3.69 5.44 -7.81
CA LEU A 124 3.90 6.64 -8.60
C LEU A 124 3.25 6.45 -9.97
N THR A 125 2.41 7.39 -10.38
CA THR A 125 1.81 7.41 -11.73
C THR A 125 2.30 8.65 -12.46
N PHE A 126 2.80 8.45 -13.69
CA PHE A 126 3.31 9.51 -14.55
C PHE A 126 2.25 9.96 -15.58
N GLN A 127 2.47 11.11 -16.23
CA GLN A 127 1.54 11.70 -17.21
C GLN A 127 1.25 10.77 -18.41
N ASP A 128 2.21 9.94 -18.80
CA ASP A 128 2.07 8.93 -19.85
C ASP A 128 1.37 7.64 -19.37
N LYS A 129 0.80 7.68 -18.16
CA LYS A 129 0.13 6.57 -17.46
C LYS A 129 1.06 5.44 -17.04
N GLN A 130 2.37 5.57 -17.25
CA GLN A 130 3.31 4.61 -16.68
C GLN A 130 3.26 4.66 -15.16
N LYS A 131 3.49 3.51 -14.54
CA LYS A 131 3.39 3.32 -13.11
C LYS A 131 4.65 2.68 -12.57
N LEU A 132 5.07 3.12 -11.40
CA LEU A 132 6.25 2.62 -10.70
C LEU A 132 5.90 2.39 -9.24
N VAL A 133 6.32 1.23 -8.72
CA VAL A 133 6.09 0.86 -7.34
C VAL A 133 7.39 1.02 -6.55
N TYR A 134 7.31 1.70 -5.42
CA TYR A 134 8.39 1.88 -4.48
C TYR A 134 8.05 1.15 -3.18
N LYS A 135 8.95 0.28 -2.73
CA LYS A 135 8.87 -0.32 -1.39
C LYS A 135 10.12 0.04 -0.60
N ASN A 136 9.96 0.39 0.67
CA ASN A 136 11.09 0.60 1.59
C ASN A 136 11.54 -0.71 2.25
N CYS A 137 11.57 -1.80 1.49
CA CYS A 137 11.98 -3.12 1.98
C CYS A 137 13.09 -3.71 1.09
N ASP A 138 13.82 -4.65 1.67
CA ASP A 138 14.81 -5.45 0.97
C ASP A 138 14.09 -6.47 0.06
N SER A 139 14.52 -6.54 -1.20
CA SER A 139 14.02 -7.48 -2.22
C SER A 139 14.89 -8.74 -2.33
N SER A 140 15.67 -9.08 -1.30
CA SER A 140 16.44 -10.32 -1.23
C SER A 140 15.57 -11.56 -1.45
N VAL A 141 14.35 -11.58 -0.92
CA VAL A 141 13.44 -12.71 -1.09
C VAL A 141 12.93 -12.79 -2.53
N ASP A 142 12.53 -11.67 -3.14
CA ASP A 142 12.19 -11.64 -4.58
C ASP A 142 13.35 -12.13 -5.47
N GLN A 143 14.58 -11.74 -5.12
CA GLN A 143 15.77 -12.17 -5.84
C GLN A 143 16.02 -13.67 -5.71
N ALA A 144 15.88 -14.22 -4.49
CA ALA A 144 16.01 -15.65 -4.26
C ALA A 144 14.94 -16.44 -5.02
N LEU A 145 13.69 -15.97 -4.99
CA LEU A 145 12.59 -16.57 -5.73
C LEU A 145 12.85 -16.55 -7.25
N GLN A 146 13.33 -15.43 -7.81
CA GLN A 146 13.72 -15.36 -9.22
C GLN A 146 14.79 -16.38 -9.59
N VAL A 147 15.84 -16.50 -8.78
CA VAL A 147 16.90 -17.49 -9.01
C VAL A 147 16.35 -18.90 -8.93
N PHE A 148 15.50 -19.20 -7.94
CA PHE A 148 14.88 -20.51 -7.78
C PHE A 148 14.00 -20.88 -8.98
N LEU A 149 13.12 -19.98 -9.41
CA LEU A 149 12.25 -20.20 -10.57
C LEU A 149 13.05 -20.40 -11.87
N ASN A 150 14.14 -19.66 -12.05
CA ASN A 150 15.04 -19.85 -13.19
C ASN A 150 15.74 -21.21 -13.17
N LEU A 151 16.07 -21.74 -11.98
CA LEU A 151 16.66 -23.08 -11.84
C LEU A 151 15.64 -24.19 -12.15
N LEU A 152 14.36 -23.97 -11.85
CA LEU A 152 13.30 -24.92 -12.19
C LEU A 152 13.03 -25.02 -13.70
N ASP A 153 13.28 -23.93 -14.43
CA ASP A 153 13.12 -23.85 -15.90
C ASP A 153 11.78 -24.44 -16.39
N LEU A 154 10.69 -24.06 -15.71
CA LEU A 154 9.37 -24.63 -15.98
C LEU A 154 8.92 -24.30 -17.40
N SER A 155 8.64 -25.34 -18.19
CA SER A 155 8.18 -25.21 -19.57
C SER A 155 6.76 -24.67 -19.67
N TYR A 156 6.42 -24.05 -20.80
CA TYR A 156 5.04 -23.68 -21.12
C TYR A 156 4.07 -24.89 -21.02
N PRO A 157 2.86 -24.72 -20.47
CA PRO A 157 2.28 -23.51 -19.88
C PRO A 157 2.40 -23.47 -18.35
N TYR A 158 3.43 -24.09 -17.78
CA TYR A 158 3.68 -24.15 -16.33
C TYR A 158 4.69 -23.09 -15.86
N ASP A 159 5.18 -22.28 -16.78
CA ASP A 159 6.15 -21.21 -16.53
C ASP A 159 5.59 -20.15 -15.59
N ILE A 160 6.40 -19.74 -14.61
CA ILE A 160 6.02 -18.74 -13.60
C ILE A 160 6.77 -17.45 -13.89
N LYS A 161 6.07 -16.31 -13.80
CA LYS A 161 6.67 -14.99 -13.95
C LYS A 161 6.72 -14.26 -12.63
N THR A 162 7.83 -13.56 -12.43
CA THR A 162 8.01 -12.58 -11.36
C THR A 162 8.09 -11.18 -11.95
N ARG A 163 7.78 -10.18 -11.13
CA ARG A 163 8.00 -8.77 -11.49
C ARG A 163 9.48 -8.47 -11.67
N LYS A 164 9.79 -7.58 -12.59
CA LYS A 164 11.06 -6.86 -12.62
C LYS A 164 11.16 -5.93 -11.43
N PHE A 165 12.36 -5.86 -10.87
CA PHE A 165 12.65 -4.95 -9.78
C PHE A 165 14.12 -4.48 -9.82
N ILE A 166 14.40 -3.41 -9.08
CA ILE A 166 15.74 -2.91 -8.82
C ILE A 166 15.94 -2.97 -7.32
N LYS A 167 16.81 -3.88 -6.88
CA LYS A 167 17.25 -3.98 -5.50
C LYS A 167 18.26 -2.88 -5.18
N LYS A 168 18.01 -2.14 -4.11
CA LYS A 168 18.98 -1.26 -3.45
C LYS A 168 19.15 -1.77 -2.01
N ASN A 169 20.03 -1.14 -1.22
CA ASN A 169 20.41 -1.66 0.09
C ASN A 169 19.20 -1.87 1.03
N ASN A 170 18.34 -0.85 1.15
CA ASN A 170 17.23 -0.84 2.13
C ASN A 170 15.88 -0.49 1.49
N TYR A 171 15.78 -0.58 0.16
CA TYR A 171 14.56 -0.25 -0.59
C TYR A 171 14.65 -0.83 -1.99
N SER A 172 13.51 -0.89 -2.66
CA SER A 172 13.41 -1.50 -3.98
C SER A 172 12.39 -0.78 -4.86
N TRP A 173 12.68 -0.75 -6.16
CA TRP A 173 11.76 -0.29 -7.19
C TRP A 173 11.19 -1.50 -7.92
N TYR A 174 9.90 -1.51 -8.21
CA TYR A 174 9.23 -2.60 -8.94
C TYR A 174 8.46 -2.05 -10.12
N GLU A 175 8.40 -2.82 -11.20
CA GLU A 175 7.42 -2.57 -12.24
C GLU A 175 6.00 -2.72 -11.69
N TYR A 176 5.07 -1.95 -12.25
CA TYR A 176 3.66 -2.10 -11.92
C TYR A 176 3.02 -3.16 -12.82
N ILE A 177 2.43 -4.19 -12.21
CA ILE A 177 1.64 -5.19 -12.92
C ILE A 177 0.18 -4.78 -12.91
N GLU A 178 -0.32 -4.42 -14.08
CA GLU A 178 -1.74 -4.11 -14.28
C GLU A 178 -2.57 -5.39 -14.27
N HIS A 179 -3.76 -5.37 -13.66
CA HIS A 179 -4.70 -6.47 -13.82
C HIS A 179 -5.24 -6.52 -15.26
N LYS A 180 -5.15 -7.68 -15.91
CA LYS A 180 -5.71 -7.92 -17.25
C LYS A 180 -6.53 -9.20 -17.26
N SER A 181 -7.72 -9.15 -17.82
CA SER A 181 -8.55 -10.33 -18.01
C SER A 181 -7.96 -11.28 -19.05
N CYS A 182 -8.25 -12.58 -18.91
CA CYS A 182 -8.03 -13.56 -19.99
C CYS A 182 -9.00 -13.28 -21.15
N ASN A 183 -8.52 -13.38 -22.39
CA ASN A 183 -9.30 -13.13 -23.60
C ASN A 183 -9.81 -14.43 -24.25
N SER A 184 -9.43 -15.60 -23.74
CA SER A 184 -9.87 -16.88 -24.27
C SER A 184 -9.93 -17.98 -23.20
N MET A 185 -10.67 -19.05 -23.49
CA MET A 185 -10.69 -20.24 -22.66
C MET A 185 -9.30 -20.91 -22.57
N SER A 186 -8.45 -20.76 -23.60
CA SER A 186 -7.09 -21.27 -23.57
C SER A 186 -6.22 -20.50 -22.57
N GLU A 187 -6.30 -19.15 -22.59
CA GLU A 187 -5.60 -18.30 -21.63
C GLU A 187 -6.06 -18.60 -20.20
N MET A 188 -7.36 -18.80 -19.99
CA MET A 188 -7.90 -19.18 -18.68
C MET A 188 -7.36 -20.52 -18.21
N LYS A 189 -7.30 -21.54 -19.08
CA LYS A 189 -6.71 -22.85 -18.74
C LYS A 189 -5.23 -22.71 -18.39
N ASN A 190 -4.48 -21.88 -19.13
CA ASN A 190 -3.08 -21.64 -18.86
C ASN A 190 -2.87 -20.88 -17.53
N TYR A 191 -3.71 -19.90 -17.23
CA TYR A 191 -3.71 -19.20 -15.94
C TYR A 191 -3.78 -20.19 -14.76
N TYR A 192 -4.73 -21.13 -14.81
CA TYR A 192 -4.89 -22.12 -13.74
C TYR A 192 -3.74 -23.14 -13.69
N LYS A 193 -3.17 -23.52 -14.84
CA LYS A 193 -1.96 -24.38 -14.85
C LYS A 193 -0.77 -23.67 -14.19
N ARG A 194 -0.53 -22.39 -14.52
CA ARG A 194 0.51 -21.57 -13.88
C ARG A 194 0.23 -21.30 -12.42
N SER A 195 -1.04 -21.14 -12.05
CA SER A 195 -1.45 -21.00 -10.64
C SER A 195 -1.15 -22.27 -9.86
N GLY A 196 -1.36 -23.46 -10.47
CA GLY A 196 -0.97 -24.74 -9.88
C GLY A 196 0.54 -24.87 -9.71
N SER A 197 1.33 -24.49 -10.72
CA SER A 197 2.80 -24.44 -10.60
C SER A 197 3.24 -23.48 -9.49
N MET A 198 2.65 -22.28 -9.45
CA MET A 198 2.93 -21.29 -8.41
C MET A 198 2.63 -21.87 -7.04
N LEU A 199 1.45 -22.47 -6.85
CA LEU A 199 1.06 -23.09 -5.59
C LEU A 199 2.06 -24.16 -5.12
N ALA A 200 2.52 -25.03 -6.03
CA ALA A 200 3.52 -26.04 -5.70
C ALA A 200 4.86 -25.41 -5.27
N VAL A 201 5.29 -24.33 -5.92
CA VAL A 201 6.49 -23.58 -5.53
C VAL A 201 6.31 -22.92 -4.17
N LEU A 202 5.17 -22.26 -3.92
CA LEU A 202 4.86 -21.60 -2.66
C LEU A 202 4.83 -22.59 -1.50
N ASP A 203 4.20 -23.75 -1.70
CA ASP A 203 4.16 -24.84 -0.73
C ASP A 203 5.57 -25.40 -0.44
N THR A 204 6.36 -25.64 -1.49
CA THR A 204 7.76 -26.11 -1.35
C THR A 204 8.63 -25.14 -0.55
N LEU A 205 8.38 -23.83 -0.67
CA LEU A 205 9.14 -22.78 0.00
C LEU A 205 8.52 -22.36 1.35
N ASN A 206 7.49 -23.07 1.82
CA ASN A 206 6.75 -22.78 3.04
C ASN A 206 6.31 -21.30 3.12
N TYR A 207 5.62 -20.82 2.08
CA TYR A 207 5.04 -19.49 2.04
C TYR A 207 3.71 -19.45 2.82
N CYS A 208 3.64 -18.64 3.87
CA CYS A 208 2.53 -18.69 4.83
C CYS A 208 1.50 -17.56 4.70
N ASP A 209 1.72 -16.57 3.82
CA ASP A 209 0.85 -15.40 3.64
C ASP A 209 0.07 -15.44 2.30
N GLY A 210 -0.44 -16.62 1.95
CA GLY A 210 -1.14 -16.88 0.69
C GLY A 210 -2.57 -16.36 0.63
N HIS A 211 -2.76 -15.05 0.58
CA HIS A 211 -4.08 -14.46 0.33
C HIS A 211 -4.32 -14.16 -1.15
N CYS A 212 -5.57 -14.30 -1.62
CA CYS A 212 -5.93 -14.02 -3.01
C CYS A 212 -5.59 -12.58 -3.44
N GLU A 213 -5.55 -11.64 -2.49
CA GLU A 213 -5.15 -10.25 -2.72
C GLU A 213 -3.66 -10.07 -3.05
N ASN A 214 -2.83 -11.04 -2.68
CA ASN A 214 -1.40 -11.05 -3.01
C ASN A 214 -1.15 -11.50 -4.46
N LEU A 215 -2.18 -11.93 -5.19
CA LEU A 215 -2.09 -12.33 -6.60
C LEU A 215 -2.76 -11.31 -7.52
N VAL A 216 -2.05 -10.93 -8.58
CA VAL A 216 -2.61 -10.13 -9.68
C VAL A 216 -2.66 -10.99 -10.95
N ALA A 217 -3.84 -11.11 -11.54
CA ALA A 217 -4.01 -11.72 -12.86
C ALA A 217 -3.62 -10.75 -13.97
N HIS A 218 -2.62 -11.11 -14.78
CA HIS A 218 -2.19 -10.37 -15.96
C HIS A 218 -2.38 -11.22 -17.22
N GLY A 219 -3.62 -11.34 -17.68
CA GLY A 219 -4.00 -12.29 -18.71
C GLY A 219 -3.83 -13.72 -18.18
N GLU A 220 -3.10 -14.56 -18.90
CA GLU A 220 -2.84 -15.95 -18.51
C GLU A 220 -1.71 -16.14 -17.48
N TYR A 221 -1.23 -15.08 -16.83
CA TYR A 221 -0.13 -15.11 -15.86
C TYR A 221 -0.58 -14.61 -14.48
N PRO A 222 -0.53 -15.45 -13.43
CA PRO A 222 -0.65 -15.00 -12.05
C PRO A 222 0.70 -14.41 -11.57
N TYR A 223 0.67 -13.19 -11.06
CA TYR A 223 1.83 -12.54 -10.43
C TYR A 223 1.65 -12.46 -8.93
N LEU A 224 2.63 -12.97 -8.19
CA LEU A 224 2.72 -12.76 -6.74
C LEU A 224 3.29 -11.38 -6.44
N MET A 225 2.53 -10.59 -5.68
CA MET A 225 2.82 -9.19 -5.36
C MET A 225 3.48 -9.01 -4.00
N ASP A 226 3.27 -9.96 -3.09
CA ASP A 226 3.89 -9.98 -1.78
C ASP A 226 4.71 -11.25 -1.59
N THR A 227 5.98 -11.05 -1.28
CA THR A 227 6.99 -12.10 -1.15
C THR A 227 7.69 -12.00 0.21
N GLU A 228 7.09 -11.29 1.18
CA GLU A 228 7.78 -10.96 2.43
C GLU A 228 7.87 -12.17 3.40
N ILE A 229 7.03 -13.20 3.24
CA ILE A 229 6.92 -14.34 4.18
C ILE A 229 7.18 -15.68 3.47
N PHE A 230 8.41 -15.86 2.99
CA PHE A 230 8.93 -17.17 2.57
C PHE A 230 9.86 -17.75 3.64
N PHE A 231 10.03 -19.08 3.65
CA PHE A 231 10.88 -19.80 4.59
C PHE A 231 10.44 -19.66 6.05
N ASP A 232 9.13 -19.65 6.31
CA ASP A 232 8.67 -19.73 7.69
C ASP A 232 9.15 -21.06 8.31
N ASN A 233 9.29 -21.10 9.64
CA ASN A 233 9.70 -22.33 10.30
C ASN A 233 8.67 -23.41 10.03
N PHE A 234 9.13 -24.58 9.61
CA PHE A 234 8.30 -25.77 9.72
C PHE A 234 8.09 -26.01 11.22
N ASP A 235 6.84 -26.02 11.67
CA ASP A 235 6.51 -26.59 12.98
C ASP A 235 6.89 -28.08 12.93
N VAL A 236 8.06 -28.42 13.45
CA VAL A 236 8.53 -29.81 13.67
C VAL A 236 8.20 -30.23 15.09
#